data_AF-A0A1F0RPM9-F1
#
_entry.id   AF-A0A1F0RPM9-F1
#
_cell.length_a   1.000
_cell.length_b   1.000
_cell.length_c   1.000
_cell.angle_alpha   90.00
_cell.angle_beta   90.00
_cell.angle_gamma   90.00
#
_symmetry.space_group_name_H-M   'P 1'
#
loop_
_entity.id
_entity.type
_entity.pdbx_description
1 polymer ?
#
loop_
_entity_poly.entity_id
_entity_poly.type
_entity_poly.pdbx_seq_one_letter_code
_entity_poly.pdbx_strand_id
1 'polypeptide(L)'
;MLPVSFAPNLYEHFTLDSRATSRELGVQLAAADARLEGLGYLPEDAEREELAVAARILCEPSSRASYDQKVESGARLTWAQLEDYANTGRWDESHHALAPAHDAPRATPGTRVVLAVIDYVIAAIGVSLLLSVGVYNSAFNEVWLTSFSGIITVAYYICFEVLVGATPAKLIAGYTVRDVTTREKLTWQQSIKRNWWRVASLVPLVGPLIAFFGALYVVTTIGPKNALRGQHDIMANAEVVKK
;
A
#
# COMPACT_ATOMS: atom_id res chain seq x y z
N MET A 1 11.34 16.11 -0.07
CA MET A 1 11.42 14.73 -0.59
C MET A 1 10.29 14.51 -1.60
N LEU A 2 10.64 14.11 -2.82
CA LEU A 2 9.67 13.89 -3.90
C LEU A 2 8.70 12.73 -3.62
N PRO A 3 7.46 12.82 -4.09
CA PRO A 3 6.47 11.79 -3.86
C PRO A 3 6.79 10.50 -4.63
N VAL A 4 6.47 9.35 -4.03
CA VAL A 4 6.67 8.01 -4.65
C VAL A 4 5.61 7.71 -5.73
N SER A 5 4.78 8.69 -6.08
CA SER A 5 3.72 8.57 -7.09
C SER A 5 4.29 8.57 -8.51
N PHE A 6 3.42 8.19 -9.45
CA PHE A 6 3.69 8.42 -10.87
C PHE A 6 3.81 9.92 -11.14
N ALA A 7 4.86 10.29 -11.88
CA ALA A 7 5.01 11.65 -12.35
C ALA A 7 4.05 11.86 -13.54
N PRO A 8 3.24 12.94 -13.51
CA PRO A 8 2.51 13.37 -14.70
C PRO A 8 3.50 13.77 -15.81
N ASN A 9 2.98 13.97 -17.03
CA ASN A 9 3.77 14.54 -18.10
C ASN A 9 4.26 15.93 -17.66
N LEU A 10 5.58 16.19 -17.72
CA LEU A 10 6.18 17.43 -17.21
C LEU A 10 5.67 18.67 -17.96
N TYR A 11 5.36 18.54 -19.26
CA TYR A 11 4.79 19.62 -20.04
C TYR A 11 3.36 19.95 -19.59
N GLU A 12 2.55 18.93 -19.31
CA GLU A 12 1.18 19.13 -18.83
C GLU A 12 1.15 19.66 -17.40
N HIS A 13 1.98 19.10 -16.51
CA HIS A 13 2.04 19.46 -15.08
C HIS A 13 2.43 20.91 -14.85
N PHE A 14 3.43 21.39 -15.58
CA PHE A 14 3.92 22.78 -15.47
C PHE A 14 3.30 23.72 -16.52
N THR A 15 2.34 23.24 -17.30
CA THR A 15 1.68 24.02 -18.38
C THR A 15 2.70 24.63 -19.36
N LEU A 16 3.66 23.82 -19.79
CA LEU A 16 4.75 24.20 -20.69
C LEU A 16 4.42 23.84 -22.14
N ASP A 17 4.94 24.62 -23.09
CA ASP A 17 4.85 24.28 -24.51
C ASP A 17 5.92 23.26 -24.90
N SER A 18 5.50 22.02 -25.20
CA SER A 18 6.37 20.94 -25.70
C SER A 18 7.14 21.28 -26.98
N ARG A 19 6.73 22.32 -27.73
CA ARG A 19 7.42 22.79 -28.95
C ARG A 19 8.46 23.88 -28.68
N ALA A 20 8.47 24.46 -27.48
CA ALA A 20 9.43 25.50 -27.11
C ALA A 20 10.86 24.94 -27.05
N THR A 21 11.87 25.79 -27.22
CA THR A 21 13.28 25.40 -27.06
C THR A 21 13.63 25.18 -25.58
N SER A 22 14.67 24.39 -25.28
CA SER A 22 15.09 24.16 -23.89
C SER A 22 15.46 25.45 -23.15
N ARG A 23 15.95 26.47 -23.88
CA ARG A 23 16.20 27.80 -23.31
C ARG A 23 14.91 28.52 -22.91
N GLU A 24 13.88 28.47 -23.76
CA GLU A 24 12.57 29.07 -23.47
C GLU A 24 11.87 28.35 -22.32
N LEU A 25 11.95 27.00 -22.28
CA LEU A 25 11.46 26.21 -21.15
C LEU A 25 12.17 26.58 -19.86
N GLY A 26 13.48 26.81 -19.88
CA GLY A 26 14.22 27.28 -18.72
C GLY A 26 13.77 28.64 -18.20
N VAL A 27 13.39 29.57 -19.09
CA VAL A 27 12.81 30.85 -18.68
C VAL A 27 11.44 30.64 -18.02
N GLN A 28 10.60 29.78 -18.59
CA GLN A 28 9.26 29.48 -18.03
C GLN A 28 9.36 28.80 -16.66
N LEU A 29 10.26 27.82 -16.51
CA LEU A 29 10.48 27.12 -15.25
C LEU A 29 11.09 28.03 -14.18
N ALA A 30 12.05 28.90 -14.55
CA ALA A 30 12.59 29.90 -13.62
C ALA A 30 11.51 30.91 -13.18
N ALA A 31 10.60 31.30 -14.07
CA ALA A 31 9.48 32.17 -13.71
C ALA A 31 8.47 31.46 -12.78
N ALA A 32 8.22 30.17 -12.99
CA ALA A 32 7.40 29.36 -12.10
C ALA A 32 8.05 29.23 -10.71
N ASP A 33 9.36 29.10 -10.65
CA ASP A 33 10.13 29.00 -9.41
C ASP A 33 10.04 30.27 -8.58
N ALA A 34 10.30 31.43 -9.23
CA ALA A 34 10.17 32.75 -8.61
C ALA A 34 8.74 33.01 -8.10
N ARG A 35 7.72 32.47 -8.78
CA ARG A 35 6.34 32.57 -8.34
C ARG A 35 6.08 31.75 -7.07
N LEU A 36 6.60 30.52 -6.99
CA LEU A 36 6.48 29.68 -5.79
C LEU A 36 7.21 30.33 -4.60
N GLU A 37 8.41 30.86 -4.82
CA GLU A 37 9.14 31.63 -3.81
C GLU A 37 8.34 32.83 -3.32
N GLY A 38 7.72 33.61 -4.23
CA GLY A 38 6.86 34.74 -3.87
C GLY A 38 5.58 34.37 -3.12
N LEU A 39 5.14 33.10 -3.22
CA LEU A 39 4.00 32.56 -2.47
C LEU A 39 4.41 31.99 -1.09
N GLY A 40 5.71 32.00 -0.76
CA GLY A 40 6.24 31.53 0.52
C GLY A 40 6.61 30.04 0.56
N TYR A 41 6.69 29.37 -0.59
CA TYR A 41 7.17 27.98 -0.64
C TYR A 41 8.68 27.92 -0.40
N LEU A 42 9.08 27.01 0.49
CA LEU A 42 10.48 26.73 0.80
C LEU A 42 11.11 25.82 -0.26
N PRO A 43 12.44 25.84 -0.42
CA PRO A 43 13.12 24.93 -1.34
C PRO A 43 12.89 23.44 -1.07
N GLU A 44 12.54 23.08 0.16
CA GLU A 44 12.29 21.70 0.61
C GLU A 44 10.84 21.24 0.36
N ASP A 45 9.96 22.16 -0.04
CA ASP A 45 8.58 21.83 -0.38
C ASP A 45 8.55 21.03 -1.69
N ALA A 46 7.65 20.03 -1.73
CA ALA A 46 7.58 19.08 -2.84
C ALA A 46 7.39 19.78 -4.19
N GLU A 47 6.61 20.85 -4.23
CA GLU A 47 6.32 21.64 -5.43
C GLU A 47 7.58 22.28 -6.03
N ARG A 48 8.50 22.75 -5.17
CA ARG A 48 9.77 23.34 -5.62
C ARG A 48 10.80 22.30 -5.98
N GLU A 49 10.83 21.16 -5.29
CA GLU A 49 11.65 20.01 -5.67
C GLU A 49 11.23 19.43 -7.03
N GLU A 50 9.92 19.28 -7.28
CA GLU A 50 9.37 18.80 -8.56
C GLU A 50 9.78 19.71 -9.72
N LEU A 51 9.69 21.03 -9.50
CA LEU A 51 10.09 22.04 -10.47
C LEU A 51 11.60 21.99 -10.74
N ALA A 52 12.42 21.80 -9.70
CA ALA A 52 13.87 21.69 -9.83
C ALA A 52 14.28 20.46 -10.67
N VAL A 53 13.61 19.32 -10.48
CA VAL A 53 13.83 18.12 -11.31
C VAL A 53 13.42 18.38 -12.76
N ALA A 54 12.25 18.99 -12.98
CA ALA A 54 11.78 19.32 -14.32
C ALA A 54 12.73 20.28 -15.05
N ALA A 55 13.26 21.29 -14.35
CA ALA A 55 14.23 22.23 -14.89
C ALA A 55 15.50 21.52 -15.37
N ARG A 56 16.06 20.62 -14.55
CA ARG A 56 17.28 19.89 -14.91
C ARG A 56 17.10 18.99 -16.13
N ILE A 57 15.92 18.42 -16.32
CA ILE A 57 15.61 17.55 -17.47
C ILE A 57 15.32 18.38 -18.73
N LEU A 58 14.43 19.36 -18.64
CA LEU A 58 13.90 20.07 -19.81
C LEU A 58 14.83 21.18 -20.32
N CYS A 59 15.65 21.78 -19.44
CA CYS A 59 16.58 22.84 -19.81
C CYS A 59 17.83 22.32 -20.54
N GLU A 60 18.17 21.04 -20.38
CA GLU A 60 19.29 20.40 -21.05
C GLU A 60 18.80 19.66 -22.32
N PRO A 61 19.20 20.07 -23.54
CA PRO A 61 18.66 19.50 -24.78
C PRO A 61 18.85 17.99 -24.92
N SER A 62 20.00 17.49 -24.49
CA SER A 62 20.33 16.05 -24.52
C SER A 62 19.44 15.25 -23.57
N SER A 63 19.23 15.79 -22.36
CA SER A 63 18.38 15.19 -21.35
C SER A 63 16.91 15.18 -21.75
N ARG A 64 16.44 16.28 -22.35
CA ARG A 64 15.08 16.44 -22.85
C ARG A 64 14.76 15.46 -23.98
N ALA A 65 15.64 15.32 -24.97
CA ALA A 65 15.39 14.40 -26.09
C ALA A 65 15.18 12.95 -25.60
N SER A 66 15.96 12.56 -24.60
CA SER A 66 15.86 11.23 -23.97
C SER A 66 14.59 11.09 -23.11
N TYR A 67 14.10 12.18 -22.50
CA TYR A 67 12.80 12.21 -21.82
C TYR A 67 11.62 12.11 -22.81
N ASP A 68 11.66 12.90 -23.88
CA ASP A 68 10.63 12.91 -24.92
C ASP A 68 10.48 11.51 -25.56
N GLN A 69 11.60 10.82 -25.83
CA GLN A 69 11.58 9.43 -26.32
C GLN A 69 10.87 8.48 -25.35
N LYS A 70 11.04 8.65 -24.04
CA LYS A 70 10.35 7.83 -23.02
C LYS A 70 8.86 8.14 -22.98
N VAL A 71 8.48 9.41 -23.06
CA VAL A 71 7.07 9.83 -23.13
C VAL A 71 6.40 9.27 -24.38
N GLU A 72 7.04 9.34 -25.54
CA GLU A 72 6.54 8.77 -26.80
C GLU A 72 6.37 7.24 -26.75
N SER A 73 7.25 6.55 -26.01
CA SER A 73 7.13 5.10 -25.79
C SER A 73 5.95 4.70 -24.88
N GLY A 74 5.24 5.67 -24.29
CA GLY A 74 4.14 5.43 -23.35
C GLY A 74 4.60 4.97 -21.96
N ALA A 75 5.87 5.21 -21.60
CA ALA A 75 6.41 4.81 -20.31
C ALA A 75 5.77 5.61 -19.17
N ARG A 76 5.35 4.92 -18.11
CA ARG A 76 4.87 5.55 -16.87
C ARG A 76 6.04 5.75 -15.92
N LEU A 77 6.57 6.98 -15.88
CA LEU A 77 7.71 7.37 -15.04
C LEU A 77 7.24 7.79 -13.64
N THR A 78 8.06 7.57 -12.61
CA THR A 78 7.85 8.12 -11.26
C THR A 78 8.75 9.32 -11.01
N TRP A 79 8.42 10.16 -10.02
CA TRP A 79 9.27 11.29 -9.66
C TRP A 79 10.67 10.87 -9.22
N ALA A 80 10.80 9.74 -8.51
CA ALA A 80 12.09 9.18 -8.14
C ALA A 80 12.95 8.79 -9.37
N GLN A 81 12.33 8.26 -10.43
CA GLN A 81 13.04 7.94 -11.67
C GLN A 81 13.47 9.20 -12.42
N LEU A 82 12.63 10.25 -12.41
CA LEU A 82 12.98 11.54 -13.01
C LEU A 82 14.12 12.21 -12.23
N GLU A 83 14.10 12.16 -10.90
CA GLU A 83 15.15 12.70 -10.05
C GLU A 83 16.48 11.98 -10.25
N ASP A 84 16.48 10.65 -10.24
CA ASP A 84 17.69 9.86 -10.50
C ASP A 84 18.25 10.16 -11.89
N TYR A 85 17.39 10.19 -12.91
CA TYR A 85 17.79 10.57 -14.26
C TYR A 85 18.35 11.99 -14.33
N ALA A 86 17.72 12.96 -13.65
CA ALA A 86 18.21 14.33 -13.59
C ALA A 86 19.60 14.42 -12.93
N ASN A 87 19.90 13.55 -11.98
CA ASN A 87 21.18 13.43 -11.27
C ASN A 87 22.27 12.72 -12.07
N THR A 88 21.93 11.61 -12.72
CA THR A 88 22.92 10.72 -13.35
C THR A 88 23.07 10.95 -14.85
N GLY A 89 22.09 11.58 -15.49
CA GLY A 89 22.02 11.76 -16.94
C GLY A 89 21.86 10.45 -17.73
N ARG A 90 21.55 9.34 -17.04
CA ARG A 90 21.37 8.02 -17.66
C ARG A 90 20.05 7.46 -17.21
N TRP A 91 19.27 6.93 -18.15
CA TRP A 91 18.21 6.02 -17.80
C TRP A 91 18.88 4.75 -17.30
N ASP A 92 18.85 4.54 -16.00
CA ASP A 92 19.31 3.29 -15.44
C ASP A 92 18.46 2.15 -16.01
N GLU A 93 19.08 1.23 -16.74
CA GLU A 93 18.43 0.02 -17.23
C GLU A 93 18.17 -0.98 -16.09
N SER A 94 18.84 -0.82 -14.94
CA SER A 94 18.49 -1.51 -13.71
C SER A 94 17.27 -0.91 -13.00
N HIS A 95 16.85 0.29 -13.45
CA HIS A 95 15.46 0.71 -13.47
C HIS A 95 14.73 0.17 -14.74
N HIS A 96 14.85 -1.14 -15.04
CA HIS A 96 13.62 -1.94 -15.23
C HIS A 96 12.71 -1.39 -14.16
N ALA A 97 11.62 -0.73 -14.54
CA ALA A 97 10.79 0.04 -13.62
C ALA A 97 10.97 -0.52 -12.22
N LEU A 98 11.23 0.29 -11.21
CA LEU A 98 10.83 -0.15 -9.89
C LEU A 98 9.27 -0.29 -9.91
N ALA A 99 8.67 -1.10 -10.80
CA ALA A 99 7.91 -2.27 -10.42
C ALA A 99 8.42 -2.65 -9.03
N PRO A 100 7.71 -2.20 -8.00
CA PRO A 100 8.25 -2.04 -6.66
C PRO A 100 8.97 -3.34 -6.31
N ALA A 101 10.31 -3.34 -6.22
CA ALA A 101 11.17 -4.53 -6.21
C ALA A 101 10.43 -5.88 -6.31
N HIS A 102 10.14 -6.39 -7.52
CA HIS A 102 9.31 -7.58 -7.71
C HIS A 102 8.12 -7.61 -6.73
N ASP A 103 7.15 -6.72 -6.93
CA ASP A 103 6.01 -6.59 -6.02
C ASP A 103 5.20 -7.86 -6.20
N ALA A 104 5.58 -8.81 -5.35
CA ALA A 104 5.02 -10.12 -5.19
C ALA A 104 3.51 -10.02 -5.45
N PRO A 105 2.97 -10.76 -6.43
CA PRO A 105 1.65 -10.47 -6.98
C PRO A 105 0.64 -10.40 -5.85
N ARG A 106 -0.01 -9.23 -5.75
CA ARG A 106 -1.00 -8.96 -4.71
C ARG A 106 -2.18 -9.90 -4.88
N ALA A 107 -2.68 -10.44 -3.78
CA ALA A 107 -3.77 -11.39 -3.81
C ALA A 107 -5.06 -10.74 -4.38
N THR A 108 -5.70 -11.39 -5.34
CA THR A 108 -6.98 -10.92 -5.90
C THR A 108 -8.10 -10.96 -4.85
N PRO A 109 -9.18 -10.17 -4.99
CA PRO A 109 -10.31 -10.21 -4.06
C PRO A 109 -10.82 -11.64 -3.81
N GLY A 110 -11.01 -12.43 -4.87
CA GLY A 110 -11.51 -13.80 -4.79
C GLY A 110 -10.56 -14.72 -4.01
N THR A 111 -9.25 -14.66 -4.31
CA THR A 111 -8.24 -15.42 -3.56
C THR A 111 -8.26 -15.04 -2.08
N ARG A 112 -8.40 -13.76 -1.74
CA ARG A 112 -8.42 -13.30 -0.35
C ARG A 112 -9.65 -13.77 0.41
N VAL A 113 -10.82 -13.82 -0.23
CA VAL A 113 -12.05 -14.37 0.35
C VAL A 113 -11.89 -15.85 0.64
N VAL A 114 -11.40 -16.64 -0.32
CA VAL A 114 -11.17 -18.08 -0.14
C VAL A 114 -10.20 -18.33 1.02
N LEU A 115 -9.09 -17.60 1.06
CA LEU A 115 -8.12 -17.71 2.16
C LEU A 115 -8.73 -17.32 3.51
N ALA A 116 -9.58 -16.29 3.55
CA ALA A 116 -10.27 -15.88 4.77
C ALA A 116 -11.26 -16.94 5.29
N VAL A 117 -11.96 -17.64 4.39
CA VAL A 117 -12.86 -18.76 4.75
C VAL A 117 -12.07 -19.95 5.28
N ILE A 118 -10.99 -20.34 4.60
CA ILE A 118 -10.12 -21.44 5.06
C ILE A 118 -9.51 -21.09 6.43
N ASP A 119 -9.01 -19.87 6.60
CA ASP A 119 -8.48 -19.41 7.89
C ASP A 119 -9.53 -19.43 9.00
N TYR A 120 -10.79 -19.11 8.69
CA TYR A 120 -11.87 -19.18 9.67
C TYR A 120 -12.12 -20.62 10.13
N VAL A 121 -12.10 -21.59 9.22
CA VAL A 121 -12.22 -23.02 9.56
C VAL A 121 -11.03 -23.48 10.40
N ILE A 122 -9.80 -23.11 10.03
CA ILE A 122 -8.59 -23.46 10.80
C ILE A 122 -8.66 -22.85 12.21
N ALA A 123 -9.03 -21.57 12.31
CA ALA A 123 -9.21 -20.89 13.59
C ALA A 123 -10.29 -21.58 14.44
N ALA A 124 -11.44 -21.91 13.85
CA ALA A 124 -12.52 -22.60 14.55
C ALA A 124 -12.07 -23.96 15.11
N ILE A 125 -11.38 -24.77 14.30
CA ILE A 125 -10.82 -26.06 14.76
C ILE A 125 -9.82 -25.84 15.90
N GLY A 126 -8.88 -24.89 15.75
CA GLY A 126 -7.87 -24.61 16.77
C GLY A 126 -8.48 -24.14 18.09
N VAL A 127 -9.47 -23.25 18.02
CA VAL A 127 -10.22 -22.76 19.20
C VAL A 127 -11.02 -23.88 19.85
N SER A 128 -11.74 -24.68 19.07
CA SER A 128 -12.52 -25.81 19.60
C SER A 128 -11.63 -26.84 20.29
N LEU A 129 -10.46 -27.17 19.73
CA LEU A 129 -9.50 -28.07 20.37
C LEU A 129 -8.96 -27.48 21.68
N LEU A 130 -8.55 -26.21 21.66
CA LEU A 130 -7.99 -25.53 22.84
C LEU A 130 -9.01 -25.43 23.98
N LEU A 131 -10.24 -25.07 23.65
CA LEU A 131 -11.33 -25.04 24.62
C LEU A 131 -11.74 -26.45 25.07
N SER A 132 -11.73 -27.45 24.20
CA SER A 132 -12.04 -28.85 24.58
C SER A 132 -11.07 -29.39 25.65
N VAL A 133 -9.80 -28.94 25.65
CA VAL A 133 -8.84 -29.31 26.71
C VAL A 133 -9.13 -28.55 28.03
N GLY A 134 -9.56 -27.29 27.96
CA GLY A 134 -9.86 -26.47 29.13
C GLY A 134 -11.25 -26.68 29.76
N VAL A 135 -12.22 -27.18 28.99
CA VAL A 135 -13.66 -27.24 29.34
C VAL A 135 -14.07 -28.60 29.92
N TYR A 136 -13.15 -29.55 30.12
CA TYR A 136 -13.42 -30.81 30.83
C TYR A 136 -13.83 -30.61 32.31
N ASN A 137 -13.80 -29.37 32.83
CA ASN A 137 -14.40 -28.96 34.09
C ASN A 137 -15.68 -28.14 33.85
N SER A 138 -16.82 -28.70 34.27
CA SER A 138 -18.21 -28.33 33.96
C SER A 138 -18.73 -27.03 34.60
N ALA A 139 -17.96 -25.93 34.57
CA ALA A 139 -18.35 -24.65 35.16
C ALA A 139 -18.49 -23.49 34.14
N PHE A 140 -18.18 -23.71 32.86
CA PHE A 140 -18.28 -22.66 31.85
C PHE A 140 -19.72 -22.52 31.32
N ASN A 141 -20.34 -21.37 31.62
CA ASN A 141 -21.59 -20.95 30.98
C ASN A 141 -21.34 -20.64 29.48
N GLU A 142 -22.31 -20.91 28.62
CA GLU A 142 -22.30 -20.69 27.17
C GLU A 142 -21.86 -19.27 26.77
N VAL A 143 -22.25 -18.27 27.57
CA VAL A 143 -21.82 -16.87 27.40
C VAL A 143 -20.30 -16.73 27.48
N TRP A 144 -19.68 -17.35 28.50
CA TRP A 144 -18.22 -17.32 28.67
C TRP A 144 -17.50 -18.06 27.56
N LEU A 145 -18.00 -19.23 27.15
CA LEU A 145 -17.45 -19.99 26.03
C LEU A 145 -17.41 -19.16 24.74
N THR A 146 -18.51 -18.45 24.45
CA THR A 146 -18.62 -17.58 23.28
C THR A 146 -17.64 -16.41 23.37
N SER A 147 -17.51 -15.77 24.52
CA SER A 147 -16.57 -14.67 24.74
C SER A 147 -15.10 -15.11 24.59
N PHE A 148 -14.71 -16.21 25.22
CA PHE A 148 -13.34 -16.73 25.11
C PHE A 148 -13.02 -17.17 23.68
N SER A 149 -13.97 -17.86 23.02
CA SER A 149 -13.83 -18.25 21.62
C SER A 149 -13.58 -17.05 20.70
N GLY A 150 -14.35 -15.96 20.89
CA GLY A 150 -14.17 -14.72 20.15
C GLY A 150 -12.79 -14.09 20.38
N ILE A 151 -12.36 -13.98 21.64
CA ILE A 151 -11.06 -13.42 22.01
C ILE A 151 -9.92 -14.24 21.39
N ILE A 152 -9.95 -15.56 21.53
CA ILE A 152 -8.91 -16.45 20.98
C ILE A 152 -8.89 -16.37 19.46
N THR A 153 -10.06 -16.31 18.81
CA THR A 153 -10.16 -16.14 17.35
C THR A 153 -9.52 -14.83 16.90
N VAL A 154 -9.83 -13.70 17.56
CA VAL A 154 -9.22 -12.40 17.22
C VAL A 154 -7.70 -12.42 17.48
N ALA A 155 -7.28 -12.98 18.61
CA ALA A 155 -5.88 -13.13 18.95
C ALA A 155 -5.13 -14.00 17.93
N TYR A 156 -5.75 -15.06 17.42
CA TYR A 156 -5.19 -15.89 16.34
C TYR A 156 -4.81 -15.02 15.14
N TYR A 157 -5.73 -14.21 14.60
CA TYR A 157 -5.42 -13.37 13.43
C TYR A 157 -4.30 -12.37 13.72
N ILE A 158 -4.34 -11.69 14.87
CA ILE A 158 -3.37 -10.65 15.20
C ILE A 158 -1.98 -11.27 15.44
N CYS A 159 -1.90 -12.32 16.27
CA CYS A 159 -0.63 -12.96 16.61
C CYS A 159 0.05 -13.59 15.38
N PHE A 160 -0.70 -14.28 14.52
CA PHE A 160 -0.11 -14.87 13.31
C PHE A 160 0.43 -13.80 12.35
N GLU A 161 -0.27 -12.68 12.21
CA GLU A 161 0.18 -11.58 11.36
C GLU A 161 1.42 -10.87 11.89
N VAL A 162 1.51 -10.62 13.20
CA VAL A 162 2.65 -9.93 13.80
C VAL A 162 3.86 -10.87 13.92
N LEU A 163 3.65 -12.09 14.42
CA LEU A 163 4.75 -13.02 14.71
C LEU A 163 5.24 -13.77 13.48
N VAL A 164 4.33 -14.21 12.61
CA VAL A 164 4.67 -15.06 11.45
C VAL A 164 4.66 -14.25 10.15
N GLY A 165 3.88 -13.16 10.10
CA GLY A 165 3.70 -12.35 8.90
C GLY A 165 2.51 -12.80 8.05
N ALA A 166 1.80 -13.86 8.40
CA ALA A 166 0.58 -14.26 7.71
C ALA A 166 -0.21 -15.29 8.53
N THR A 167 -1.49 -15.38 8.23
CA THR A 167 -2.36 -16.41 8.78
C THR A 167 -2.05 -17.77 8.14
N PRO A 168 -2.29 -18.90 8.83
CA PRO A 168 -1.98 -20.24 8.34
C PRO A 168 -2.45 -20.55 6.92
N ALA A 169 -3.68 -20.23 6.53
CA ALA A 169 -4.14 -20.49 5.16
C ALA A 169 -3.35 -19.67 4.14
N LYS A 170 -3.04 -18.40 4.46
CA LYS A 170 -2.20 -17.54 3.62
C LYS A 170 -0.79 -18.11 3.50
N LEU A 171 -0.19 -18.57 4.60
CA LEU A 171 1.14 -19.18 4.58
C LEU A 171 1.18 -20.43 3.69
N ILE A 172 0.20 -21.32 3.83
CA ILE A 172 0.07 -22.53 3.01
C ILE A 172 -0.07 -22.17 1.52
N ALA A 173 -0.82 -21.11 1.22
CA ALA A 173 -1.00 -20.61 -0.15
C ALA A 173 0.17 -19.74 -0.66
N GLY A 174 1.26 -19.61 0.10
CA GLY A 174 2.45 -18.84 -0.28
C GLY A 174 2.26 -17.32 -0.20
N TYR A 175 1.35 -16.82 0.63
CA TYR A 175 1.12 -15.40 0.85
C TYR A 175 1.74 -14.91 2.15
N THR A 176 2.18 -13.66 2.14
CA THR A 176 2.63 -12.91 3.31
C THR A 176 1.88 -11.60 3.42
N VAL A 177 1.80 -11.10 4.65
CA VAL A 177 1.27 -9.79 4.98
C VAL A 177 2.38 -8.95 5.58
N ARG A 178 2.59 -7.79 4.98
CA ARG A 178 3.67 -6.87 5.34
C ARG A 178 3.22 -5.43 5.24
N ASP A 179 3.98 -4.54 5.88
CA ASP A 179 3.84 -3.10 5.68
C ASP A 179 4.24 -2.73 4.24
N VAL A 180 3.50 -1.82 3.61
CA VAL A 180 3.75 -1.42 2.21
C VAL A 180 5.06 -0.65 2.05
N THR A 181 5.42 0.14 3.05
CA THR A 181 6.59 1.01 3.03
C THR A 181 7.83 0.27 3.50
N THR A 182 7.78 -0.39 4.66
CA THR A 182 8.96 -1.05 5.26
C THR A 182 9.15 -2.48 4.77
N ARG A 183 8.11 -3.12 4.21
CA ARG A 183 8.08 -4.54 3.83
C ARG A 183 8.32 -5.53 4.97
N GLU A 184 8.35 -5.04 6.20
CA GLU A 184 8.47 -5.85 7.40
C GLU A 184 7.10 -6.40 7.83
N LYS A 185 7.11 -7.31 8.81
CA LYS A 185 5.88 -7.79 9.44
C LYS A 185 5.15 -6.62 10.09
N LEU A 186 3.83 -6.74 10.21
CA LEU A 186 3.04 -5.68 10.82
C LEU A 186 3.34 -5.53 12.31
N THR A 187 3.29 -4.30 12.78
CA THR A 187 3.21 -4.01 14.21
C THR A 187 1.85 -4.43 14.77
N TRP A 188 1.77 -4.60 16.10
CA TRP A 188 0.51 -4.88 16.80
C TRP A 188 -0.58 -3.87 16.47
N GLN A 189 -0.24 -2.57 16.44
CA GLN A 189 -1.18 -1.51 16.13
C GLN A 189 -1.72 -1.62 14.69
N GLN A 190 -0.85 -1.95 13.73
CA GLN A 190 -1.25 -2.12 12.33
C GLN A 190 -2.13 -3.34 12.13
N SER A 191 -1.80 -4.48 12.77
CA SER A 191 -2.63 -5.68 12.68
C SER A 191 -4.01 -5.50 13.32
N ILE A 192 -4.10 -4.79 14.46
CA ILE A 192 -5.39 -4.42 15.07
C ILE A 192 -6.22 -3.55 14.14
N LYS A 193 -5.62 -2.50 13.54
CA LYS A 193 -6.30 -1.65 12.55
C LYS A 193 -6.78 -2.49 11.36
N ARG A 194 -5.96 -3.41 10.85
CA ARG A 194 -6.33 -4.26 9.72
C ARG A 194 -7.48 -5.23 10.03
N ASN A 195 -7.57 -5.66 11.28
CA ASN A 195 -8.60 -6.59 11.76
C ASN A 195 -9.69 -5.89 12.59
N TRP A 196 -9.89 -4.58 12.42
CA TRP A 196 -10.82 -3.78 13.23
C TRP A 196 -12.24 -4.39 13.30
N TRP A 197 -12.74 -4.95 12.20
CA TRP A 197 -14.07 -5.55 12.13
C TRP A 197 -14.15 -6.88 12.90
N ARG A 198 -13.04 -7.62 13.00
CA ARG A 198 -12.94 -8.80 13.88
C ARG A 198 -12.86 -8.39 15.34
N VAL A 199 -12.12 -7.32 15.64
CA VAL A 199 -12.06 -6.76 17.00
C VAL A 199 -13.44 -6.27 17.45
N ALA A 200 -14.19 -5.63 16.54
CA ALA A 200 -15.57 -5.22 16.80
C ALA A 200 -16.49 -6.40 17.13
N SER A 201 -16.21 -7.61 16.62
CA SER A 201 -17.00 -8.82 16.91
C SER A 201 -16.90 -9.27 18.37
N LEU A 202 -15.96 -8.74 19.16
CA LEU A 202 -15.83 -9.04 20.59
C LEU A 202 -16.96 -8.42 21.42
N VAL A 203 -17.62 -7.38 20.91
CA VAL A 203 -18.77 -6.75 21.58
C VAL A 203 -19.98 -7.67 21.44
N PRO A 204 -20.57 -8.17 22.54
CA PRO A 204 -21.74 -9.04 22.46
C PRO A 204 -22.92 -8.37 21.75
N LEU A 205 -23.75 -9.19 21.09
CA LEU A 205 -24.96 -8.79 20.35
C LEU A 205 -24.70 -7.91 19.10
N VAL A 206 -24.13 -6.72 19.27
CA VAL A 206 -23.95 -5.73 18.19
C VAL A 206 -22.67 -6.02 17.38
N GLY A 207 -21.63 -6.53 18.02
CA GLY A 207 -20.34 -6.78 17.40
C GLY A 207 -20.38 -7.71 16.20
N PRO A 208 -21.04 -8.88 16.26
CA PRO A 208 -21.15 -9.79 15.13
C PRO A 208 -21.80 -9.16 13.88
N LEU A 209 -22.79 -8.27 14.07
CA LEU A 209 -23.41 -7.54 12.96
C LEU A 209 -22.44 -6.54 12.34
N ILE A 210 -21.72 -5.77 13.17
CA ILE A 210 -20.67 -4.84 12.70
C ILE A 210 -19.58 -5.62 11.95
N ALA A 211 -19.17 -6.77 12.48
CA ALA A 211 -18.16 -7.61 11.87
C ALA A 211 -18.59 -8.14 10.51
N PHE A 212 -19.87 -8.57 10.37
CA PHE A 212 -20.42 -9.05 9.12
C PHE A 212 -20.45 -7.96 8.03
N PHE A 213 -21.03 -6.79 8.34
CA PHE A 213 -21.06 -5.68 7.37
C PHE A 213 -19.66 -5.10 7.11
N GLY A 214 -18.81 -5.08 8.14
CA GLY A 214 -17.40 -4.71 8.02
C GLY A 214 -16.65 -5.64 7.08
N ALA A 215 -16.85 -6.96 7.18
CA ALA A 215 -16.28 -7.96 6.28
C ALA A 215 -16.74 -7.74 4.82
N LEU A 216 -18.03 -7.47 4.61
CA LEU A 216 -18.56 -7.17 3.28
C LEU A 216 -17.93 -5.88 2.71
N TYR A 217 -17.89 -4.80 3.51
CA TYR A 217 -17.31 -3.53 3.13
C TYR A 217 -15.82 -3.64 2.76
N VAL A 218 -15.03 -4.37 3.55
CA VAL A 218 -13.59 -4.51 3.25
C VAL A 218 -13.34 -5.33 1.99
N VAL A 219 -14.20 -6.30 1.66
CA VAL A 219 -14.08 -7.08 0.42
C VAL A 219 -14.47 -6.27 -0.81
N THR A 220 -15.55 -5.49 -0.75
CA THR A 220 -16.02 -4.68 -1.90
C THR A 220 -15.09 -3.52 -2.23
N THR A 221 -14.25 -3.10 -1.28
CA THR A 221 -13.26 -2.03 -1.50
C THR A 221 -11.96 -2.50 -2.14
N ILE A 222 -11.77 -3.82 -2.30
CA ILE A 222 -10.60 -4.39 -2.98
C ILE A 222 -10.79 -4.23 -4.48
N GLY A 223 -9.92 -3.46 -5.13
CA GLY A 223 -9.97 -3.31 -6.58
C GLY A 223 -8.69 -2.76 -7.17
N PRO A 224 -8.59 -2.73 -8.51
CA PRO A 224 -7.39 -2.26 -9.21
C PRO A 224 -7.02 -0.81 -8.84
N LYS A 225 -8.03 0.04 -8.64
CA LYS A 225 -7.87 1.45 -8.21
C LYS A 225 -7.12 1.62 -6.88
N ASN A 226 -7.17 0.61 -6.02
CA ASN A 226 -6.55 0.60 -4.69
C ASN A 226 -5.35 -0.36 -4.64
N ALA A 227 -4.75 -0.70 -5.78
CA ALA A 227 -3.69 -1.70 -5.87
C ALA A 227 -4.05 -3.04 -5.20
N LEU A 228 -5.31 -3.49 -5.32
CA LEU A 228 -5.83 -4.71 -4.68
C LEU A 228 -5.73 -4.71 -3.14
N ARG A 229 -5.68 -3.54 -2.51
CA ARG A 229 -5.80 -3.34 -1.06
C ARG A 229 -7.24 -2.96 -0.71
N GLY A 230 -7.79 -3.59 0.32
CA GLY A 230 -9.08 -3.18 0.88
C GLY A 230 -8.90 -2.00 1.84
N GLN A 231 -9.99 -1.34 2.23
CA GLN A 231 -9.92 -0.21 3.16
C GLN A 231 -9.23 -0.54 4.49
N HIS A 232 -9.40 -1.77 4.98
CA HIS A 232 -8.70 -2.26 6.16
C HIS A 232 -7.18 -2.35 5.98
N ASP A 233 -6.71 -2.73 4.79
CA ASP A 233 -5.28 -2.77 4.47
C ASP A 233 -4.72 -1.36 4.28
N ILE A 234 -5.50 -0.44 3.71
CA ILE A 234 -5.12 0.97 3.55
C ILE A 234 -4.94 1.61 4.92
N MET A 235 -5.93 1.45 5.81
CA MET A 235 -5.90 1.99 7.18
C MET A 235 -4.73 1.45 8.02
N ALA A 236 -4.27 0.23 7.73
CA ALA A 236 -3.16 -0.41 8.42
C ALA A 236 -1.79 -0.19 7.75
N ASN A 237 -1.74 0.52 6.62
CA ASN A 237 -0.60 0.54 5.70
C ASN A 237 -0.06 -0.86 5.31
N ALA A 238 -0.95 -1.85 5.19
CA ALA A 238 -0.61 -3.24 4.94
C ALA A 238 -0.88 -3.70 3.51
N GLU A 239 -0.27 -4.80 3.09
CA GLU A 239 -0.55 -5.49 1.83
C GLU A 239 -0.43 -7.01 1.96
N VAL A 240 -1.14 -7.74 1.09
CA VAL A 240 -1.05 -9.19 1.00
C VAL A 240 -0.45 -9.58 -0.34
N VAL A 241 0.74 -10.18 -0.31
CA VAL A 241 1.58 -10.43 -1.49
C VAL A 241 2.09 -11.87 -1.49
N LYS A 242 2.36 -12.44 -2.67
CA LYS A 242 2.85 -13.82 -2.81
C LYS A 242 4.36 -13.92 -2.56
N LYS A 243 4.79 -14.69 -1.56
CA LYS A 243 6.21 -14.96 -1.28
C LYS A 243 6.92 -15.62 -2.46
#